data_AF-A0AAY4E6A0-F1
#
_entry.id   AF-A0AAY4E6A0-F1
#
_cell.length_a   1.000
_cell.length_b   1.000
_cell.length_c   1.000
_cell.angle_alpha   90.00
_cell.angle_beta   90.00
_cell.angle_gamma   90.00
#
_symmetry.space_group_name_H-M   'P 1'
#
loop_
_entity.id
_entity.type
_entity.pdbx_description
1 polymer ?
#
loop_
_entity_poly.entity_id
_entity_poly.type
_entity_poly.pdbx_seq_one_letter_code
_entity_poly.pdbx_strand_id
1 'polypeptide(L)'
;MASAANTNMNAVRETMDVLLEISRLLNTGLDMESLSICVRLCEQGINPEALSSVIKELRRASDTLKVSEFNSLSVSFIIMDQLGCFFL
;
A
#
# COMPACT_ATOMS: atom_id res chain seq x y z
N MET A 1 -19.21 15.35 29.84
CA MET A 1 -18.20 14.33 29.47
C MET A 1 -17.98 14.15 27.96
N ALA A 2 -18.83 14.67 27.06
CA ALA A 2 -18.63 14.53 25.60
C ALA A 2 -17.43 15.31 25.01
N SER A 3 -16.90 16.31 25.71
CA SER A 3 -15.86 17.19 25.16
C SER A 3 -14.45 16.56 25.12
N ALA A 4 -14.12 15.63 26.02
CA ALA A 4 -12.79 15.03 26.07
C ALA A 4 -12.54 14.02 24.94
N ALA A 5 -13.58 13.31 24.50
CA ALA A 5 -13.47 12.34 23.40
C ALA A 5 -13.22 13.02 22.05
N ASN A 6 -13.79 14.20 21.83
CA ASN A 6 -13.60 14.97 20.60
C ASN A 6 -12.17 15.52 20.50
N THR A 7 -11.60 16.02 21.61
CA THR A 7 -10.20 16.46 21.66
C THR A 7 -9.23 15.32 21.36
N ASN A 8 -9.50 14.11 21.85
CA ASN A 8 -8.65 12.95 21.60
C ASN A 8 -8.66 12.53 20.12
N MET A 9 -9.83 12.50 19.47
CA MET A 9 -9.90 12.18 18.04
C MET A 9 -9.18 13.23 17.17
N ASN A 10 -9.27 14.51 17.54
CA ASN A 10 -8.56 15.57 16.84
C ASN A 10 -7.04 15.39 16.98
N ALA A 11 -6.54 15.09 18.19
CA ALA A 11 -5.12 14.83 18.42
C ALA A 11 -4.59 13.62 17.65
N VAL A 12 -5.36 12.52 17.57
CA VAL A 12 -5.00 11.34 16.78
C VAL A 12 -4.92 11.68 15.29
N ARG A 13 -5.89 12.46 14.78
CA ARG A 13 -5.92 12.86 13.37
C ARG A 13 -4.72 13.74 13.03
N GLU A 14 -4.41 14.72 13.86
CA GLU A 14 -3.26 15.62 13.71
C GLU A 14 -1.94 14.83 13.75
N THR A 15 -1.82 13.87 14.67
CA THR A 15 -0.65 12.99 14.76
C THR A 15 -0.48 12.14 13.50
N MET A 16 -1.57 11.57 12.96
CA MET A 16 -1.53 10.79 11.72
C MET A 16 -1.18 11.62 10.50
N ASP A 17 -1.68 12.87 10.40
CA ASP A 17 -1.33 13.79 9.31
C ASP A 17 0.17 14.12 9.34
N VAL A 18 0.74 14.42 10.52
CA VAL A 18 2.18 14.67 10.68
C VAL A 18 3.01 13.44 10.30
N LEU A 19 2.60 12.24 10.73
CA LEU A 19 3.28 11.00 10.37
C LEU A 19 3.23 10.73 8.85
N LEU A 20 2.12 11.06 8.20
CA LEU A 20 1.96 10.93 6.75
C LEU A 20 2.87 11.92 6.01
N GLU A 21 3.01 13.15 6.51
CA GLU A 21 3.90 14.15 5.96
C GLU A 21 5.38 13.73 6.07
N ILE A 22 5.79 13.19 7.21
CA ILE A 22 7.13 12.60 7.40
C ILE A 22 7.35 11.42 6.42
N SER A 23 6.36 10.55 6.26
CA SER A 23 6.38 9.43 5.31
C SER A 23 6.59 9.90 3.87
N ARG A 24 5.96 11.02 3.47
CA ARG A 24 6.12 11.64 2.15
C ARG A 24 7.51 12.25 1.98
N LEU A 25 8.03 12.95 3.00
CA LEU A 25 9.38 13.51 2.98
C LEU A 25 10.46 12.42 2.83
N LEU A 26 10.28 11.29 3.51
CA LEU A 26 11.16 10.12 3.41
C LEU A 26 10.88 9.25 2.18
N ASN A 27 9.88 9.62 1.38
CA ASN A 27 9.46 8.94 0.16
C ASN A 27 9.22 7.44 0.35
N THR A 28 8.62 7.06 1.49
CA THR A 28 8.37 5.65 1.83
C THR A 28 7.22 5.04 1.01
N GLY A 29 6.38 5.89 0.41
CA GLY A 29 5.24 5.48 -0.41
C GLY A 29 4.09 4.86 0.40
N LEU A 30 4.06 5.01 1.73
CA LEU A 30 3.01 4.47 2.58
C LEU A 30 1.73 5.33 2.53
N ASP A 31 0.63 4.71 2.13
CA ASP A 31 -0.72 5.29 2.18
C ASP A 31 -1.25 5.39 3.62
N MET A 32 -2.21 6.29 3.85
CA MET A 32 -2.79 6.57 5.18
C MET A 32 -3.31 5.31 5.88
N GLU A 33 -3.90 4.39 5.12
CA GLU A 33 -4.40 3.11 5.65
C GLU A 33 -3.25 2.19 6.09
N SER A 34 -2.21 2.06 5.26
CA SER A 34 -1.01 1.27 5.58
C SER A 34 -0.25 1.83 6.78
N LEU A 35 -0.13 3.15 6.86
CA LEU A 35 0.52 3.85 7.97
C LEU A 35 -0.19 3.56 9.30
N SER A 36 -1.52 3.58 9.32
CA SER A 36 -2.32 3.27 10.51
C SER A 36 -2.07 1.85 11.02
N ILE A 37 -1.94 0.89 10.10
CA ILE A 37 -1.64 -0.51 10.43
C ILE A 37 -0.22 -0.61 11.01
N CYS A 38 0.75 0.10 10.42
CA CYS A 38 2.12 0.13 10.92
C CYS A 38 2.19 0.66 12.36
N VAL A 39 1.46 1.72 12.66
CA VAL A 39 1.40 2.30 14.02
C VAL A 39 0.86 1.26 15.01
N ARG A 40 -0.24 0.58 14.68
CA ARG A 40 -0.82 -0.47 15.54
C ARG A 40 0.12 -1.65 15.75
N LEU A 41 0.88 -2.03 14.72
CA LEU A 41 1.89 -3.09 14.81
C LEU A 41 3.08 -2.66 15.68
N CYS A 42 3.54 -1.42 15.55
CA CYS A 42 4.58 -0.84 16.40
C CYS A 42 4.12 -0.74 17.87
N GLU A 43 2.85 -0.40 18.13
CA GLU A 43 2.26 -0.40 19.48
C GLU A 43 2.25 -1.80 20.12
N GLN A 44 2.22 -2.87 19.32
CA GLN A 44 2.35 -4.26 19.81
C GLN A 44 3.80 -4.66 20.09
N GLY A 45 4.77 -3.76 19.94
CA GLY A 45 6.19 -4.02 20.19
C GLY A 45 6.93 -4.63 19.01
N ILE A 46 6.36 -4.58 17.79
CA ILE A 46 7.06 -5.01 16.58
C ILE A 46 8.19 -4.03 16.28
N ASN A 47 9.37 -4.56 15.96
CA ASN A 47 10.53 -3.75 15.59
C ASN A 47 10.25 -2.98 14.28
N PRO A 48 10.29 -1.63 14.28
CA PRO A 48 10.02 -0.82 13.09
C PRO A 48 11.00 -1.09 11.95
N GLU A 49 12.26 -1.47 12.23
CA GLU A 49 13.23 -1.81 11.19
C GLU A 49 12.80 -3.07 10.42
N ALA A 50 12.43 -4.13 11.14
CA ALA A 50 11.95 -5.37 10.54
C ALA A 50 10.64 -5.15 9.75
N LEU A 51 9.71 -4.37 10.33
CA LEU A 51 8.46 -4.02 9.67
C LEU A 51 8.69 -3.27 8.36
N SER A 52 9.63 -2.32 8.34
CA SER A 52 9.97 -1.55 7.13
C SER A 52 10.52 -2.43 6.00
N SER A 53 11.30 -3.46 6.35
CA SER A 53 11.87 -4.41 5.38
C SER A 53 10.77 -5.25 4.73
N VAL A 54 9.88 -5.80 5.56
CA VAL A 54 8.74 -6.61 5.10
C VAL A 54 7.79 -5.79 4.22
N ILE A 55 7.49 -4.54 4.61
CA ILE A 55 6.61 -3.66 3.82
C ILE A 55 7.22 -3.33 2.45
N LYS A 56 8.52 -3.02 2.40
CA LYS A 56 9.22 -2.74 1.13
C LYS A 56 9.20 -3.97 0.22
N GLU A 57 9.40 -5.15 0.78
CA GLU A 57 9.40 -6.41 0.05
C GLU A 57 8.00 -6.77 -0.47
N LEU A 58 6.97 -6.64 0.37
CA LEU A 58 5.56 -6.84 -0.03
C LEU A 58 5.13 -5.86 -1.13
N ARG A 59 5.54 -4.59 -1.05
CA ARG A 59 5.22 -3.59 -2.07
C ARG A 59 5.88 -3.93 -3.40
N ARG A 60 7.17 -4.32 -3.40
CA ARG A 60 7.87 -4.81 -4.60
C ARG A 60 7.22 -6.06 -5.19
N ALA A 61 6.85 -7.03 -4.36
CA ALA A 61 6.18 -8.25 -4.80
C ALA A 61 4.82 -7.94 -5.42
N SER A 62 4.02 -7.06 -4.79
CA SER A 62 2.71 -6.64 -5.29
C SER A 62 2.80 -5.91 -6.64
N ASP A 63 3.76 -5.00 -6.79
CA ASP A 63 4.00 -4.32 -8.08
C ASP A 63 4.43 -5.32 -9.16
N THR A 64 5.27 -6.30 -8.82
CA THR A 64 5.69 -7.35 -9.75
C THR A 64 4.52 -8.26 -10.14
N LEU A 65 3.64 -8.60 -9.19
CA LEU A 65 2.44 -9.42 -9.42
C LEU A 65 1.45 -8.71 -10.35
N LYS A 66 1.20 -7.41 -10.14
CA LYS A 66 0.34 -6.62 -11.04
C LYS A 66 0.87 -6.58 -12.48
N VAL A 67 2.19 -6.49 -12.64
CA VAL A 67 2.83 -6.54 -13.96
C VAL A 67 2.69 -7.93 -14.59
N SER A 68 2.79 -9.00 -13.79
CA SER A 68 2.66 -10.39 -14.24
C SER A 68 1.24 -10.69 -14.75
N GLU A 69 0.23 -10.20 -14.03
CA GLU A 69 -1.18 -10.39 -14.40
C GLU A 69 -1.54 -9.63 -15.68
N PHE A 70 -1.02 -8.41 -15.84
CA PHE A 70 -1.21 -7.62 -17.06
C PHE A 70 -0.53 -8.24 -18.28
N ASN A 71 0.65 -8.85 -18.10
CA ASN A 71 1.36 -9.55 -19.17
C ASN A 71 0.65 -10.86 -19.58
N SER A 72 -0.04 -11.53 -18.66
CA SER A 72 -0.83 -12.73 -18.98
C SER A 72 -2.12 -12.40 -19.74
N LEU A 73 -2.74 -11.26 -19.41
CA LEU A 73 -3.93 -10.74 -20.11
C LEU A 73 -3.61 -10.30 -21.55
N SER A 74 -2.46 -9.64 -21.78
CA SER A 74 -2.04 -9.25 -23.14
C SER A 74 -1.66 -10.45 -24.02
N VAL A 75 -1.05 -11.50 -23.46
CA VAL A 75 -0.75 -12.73 -24.23
C VAL A 75 -2.04 -13.44 -24.68
N SER A 76 -3.08 -13.46 -23.84
CA SER A 76 -4.39 -14.03 -24.22
C SER A 76 -5.10 -13.21 -25.31
N PHE A 77 -4.98 -11.87 -25.28
CA PHE A 77 -5.54 -10.99 -26.32
C PHE A 77 -4.78 -11.12 -27.66
N ILE A 78 -3.45 -11.26 -27.62
CA ILE A 78 -2.61 -11.49 -28.82
C ILE A 78 -2.92 -12.85 -29.45
N ILE A 79 -3.19 -13.90 -28.65
CA ILE A 79 -3.58 -15.23 -29.17
C ILE A 79 -4.98 -15.20 -29.81
N MET A 80 -5.93 -14.43 -29.26
CA MET A 80 -7.28 -14.29 -29.87
C MET A 80 -7.28 -13.46 -31.16
N ASP A 81 -6.43 -12.44 -31.29
CA ASP A 81 -6.34 -11.61 -32.50
C ASP A 81 -5.69 -12.38 -33.68
N GLN A 82 -4.71 -13.25 -33.40
CA GLN A 82 -4.06 -14.07 -34.44
C GLN A 82 -4.92 -15.24 -34.97
N LEU A 83 -5.91 -15.71 -34.20
CA LEU A 83 -6.83 -16.75 -34.66
C LEU A 83 -8.00 -16.20 -35.51
N GLY A 84 -8.18 -14.87 -35.60
CA GLY A 84 -9.20 -14.21 -36.41
C GLY A 84 -8.84 -14.01 -37.89
N CYS A 85 -7.58 -14.21 -38.28
CA CYS A 85 -7.11 -14.02 -39.66
C CYS A 85 -7.01 -15.32 -40.48
N PHE A 86 -7.38 -16.49 -39.93
CA PHE A 86 -7.26 -17.78 -40.63
C PHE A 86 -8.58 -18.32 -41.20
N PHE A 87 -9.69 -17.57 -41.12
CA PHE A 87 -11.00 -18.01 -41.63
C PHE A 87 -11.62 -17.05 -42.66
N LEU A 88 -10.81 -16.55 -43.59
CA LEU A 88 -11.30 -16.13 -44.90
C LEU A 88 -10.33 -16.56 -46.01
#